data_AF-A0A1W9M503-F1
#
_entry.id   AF-A0A1W9M503-F1
#
_cell.length_a   1.000
_cell.length_b   1.000
_cell.length_c   1.000
_cell.angle_alpha   90.00
_cell.angle_beta   90.00
_cell.angle_gamma   90.00
#
_symmetry.space_group_name_H-M   'P 1'
#
loop_
_entity.id
_entity.type
_entity.pdbx_description
1 polymer ?
#
loop_
_entity_poly.entity_id
_entity_poly.type
_entity_poly.pdbx_seq_one_letter_code
_entity_poly.pdbx_strand_id
1 'polypeptide(L)'
;MNTIPANDLKRHGISAVEKMLAHGPVHIIKRNQPVCVVLTEEEYQNLTDKARTVTATPAHTVMEWFTLPSLGTSSKQELDQRLSSERKDWDTQ
;
A
#
# COMPACT_ATOMS: atom_id res chain seq x y z
N MET A 1 -15.18 13.59 -2.21
CA MET A 1 -14.94 12.82 -0.96
C MET A 1 -16.30 12.63 -0.30
N ASN A 2 -16.90 11.45 -0.42
CA ASN A 2 -18.23 11.20 0.12
C ASN A 2 -18.10 11.00 1.63
N THR A 3 -18.84 11.77 2.43
CA THR A 3 -18.82 11.69 3.90
C THR A 3 -20.23 11.56 4.46
N ILE A 4 -20.42 10.66 5.42
CA ILE A 4 -21.66 10.48 6.17
C ILE A 4 -21.38 10.75 7.64
N PRO A 5 -22.03 11.73 8.29
CA PRO A 5 -21.95 11.86 9.73
C PRO A 5 -22.66 10.68 10.39
N ALA A 6 -22.11 10.19 11.50
CA ALA A 6 -22.64 9.05 12.23
C ALA A 6 -24.11 9.25 12.71
N ASN A 7 -24.59 10.50 12.76
CA ASN A 7 -25.98 10.80 13.09
C ASN A 7 -26.93 10.46 11.94
N ASP A 8 -26.53 10.71 10.70
CA ASP A 8 -27.33 10.41 9.51
C ASP A 8 -27.36 8.91 9.27
N LEU A 9 -26.24 8.22 9.52
CA LEU A 9 -26.19 6.76 9.52
C LEU A 9 -27.16 6.16 10.55
N LYS A 10 -27.31 6.77 11.74
CA LYS A 10 -28.27 6.32 12.76
C LYS A 10 -29.72 6.57 12.37
N ARG A 11 -30.00 7.66 11.63
CA ARG A 11 -31.36 8.06 11.23
C ARG A 11 -31.87 7.34 9.99
N HIS A 12 -30.98 7.06 9.05
CA HIS A 12 -31.31 6.54 7.73
C HIS A 12 -30.77 5.12 7.48
N GLY A 13 -29.95 4.59 8.39
CA GLY A 13 -29.43 3.23 8.33
C GLY A 13 -28.65 2.96 7.05
N ILE A 14 -28.87 1.78 6.49
CA ILE A 14 -28.18 1.28 5.30
C ILE A 14 -28.53 2.11 4.05
N SER A 15 -29.75 2.65 3.94
CA SER A 15 -30.15 3.40 2.74
C SER A 15 -29.36 4.70 2.53
N ALA A 16 -28.81 5.31 3.60
CA ALA A 16 -27.89 6.44 3.43
C ALA A 16 -26.54 5.99 2.85
N VAL A 17 -26.07 4.80 3.26
CA VAL A 17 -24.84 4.21 2.76
C VAL A 17 -24.99 3.86 1.29
N GLU A 18 -26.06 3.14 0.90
CA GLU A 18 -26.29 2.72 -0.49
C GLU A 18 -26.29 3.90 -1.48
N LYS A 19 -27.00 4.98 -1.13
CA LYS A 19 -27.07 6.20 -1.96
C LYS A 19 -25.69 6.83 -2.17
N MET A 20 -24.87 6.87 -1.14
CA MET A 20 -23.54 7.49 -1.23
C MET A 20 -22.50 6.55 -1.84
N LEU A 21 -22.64 5.24 -1.61
CA LEU A 21 -21.75 4.22 -2.16
C LEU A 21 -21.87 4.11 -3.69
N ALA A 22 -23.05 4.42 -4.24
CA ALA A 22 -23.25 4.56 -5.70
C ALA A 22 -22.34 5.63 -6.34
N HIS A 23 -21.85 6.59 -5.55
CA HIS A 23 -20.96 7.65 -6.00
C HIS A 23 -19.49 7.40 -5.60
N GLY A 24 -19.18 6.18 -5.11
CA GLY A 24 -17.86 5.77 -4.66
C GLY A 24 -17.67 5.72 -3.13
N PRO A 25 -16.43 5.49 -2.68
CA PRO A 25 -16.07 5.26 -1.27
C PRO A 25 -16.58 6.31 -0.29
N VAL A 26 -17.18 5.86 0.82
CA VAL A 26 -17.85 6.74 1.79
C VAL A 26 -17.15 6.73 3.14
N HIS A 27 -16.81 7.91 3.65
CA HIS A 27 -16.18 8.09 4.96
C HIS A 27 -17.22 8.37 6.03
N ILE A 28 -17.22 7.60 7.11
CA ILE A 28 -18.11 7.83 8.24
C ILE A 28 -17.40 8.74 9.25
N ILE A 29 -18.02 9.89 9.54
CA ILE A 29 -17.49 10.90 10.46
C ILE A 29 -18.21 10.81 11.81
N LYS A 30 -17.46 10.65 12.90
CA LYS A 30 -17.98 10.69 14.28
C LYS A 30 -17.16 11.68 15.09
N ARG A 31 -17.82 12.60 15.81
CA ARG A 31 -17.15 13.68 16.59
C ARG A 31 -16.13 14.48 15.75
N ASN A 32 -16.52 14.83 14.52
CA ASN A 32 -15.69 15.57 13.57
C ASN A 32 -14.38 14.86 13.15
N GLN A 33 -14.33 13.53 13.27
CA GLN A 33 -13.19 12.71 12.85
C GLN A 33 -13.64 11.54 11.97
N PRO A 34 -12.91 11.21 10.88
CA PRO A 34 -13.18 10.01 10.09
C PRO A 34 -12.83 8.76 10.91
N VAL A 35 -13.80 7.87 11.07
CA VAL A 35 -13.65 6.64 11.89
C VAL A 35 -13.57 5.38 11.05
N CYS A 36 -14.33 5.31 9.96
CA CYS A 36 -14.28 4.19 9.04
C CYS A 36 -14.65 4.59 7.62
N VAL A 37 -14.31 3.74 6.66
CA VAL A 37 -14.63 3.89 5.25
C VAL A 37 -15.46 2.69 4.81
N VAL A 38 -16.54 2.94 4.08
CA VAL A 38 -17.36 1.91 3.45
C VAL A 38 -16.99 1.85 1.98
N LEU A 39 -16.73 0.62 1.52
CA LEU A 39 -16.37 0.29 0.15
C LEU A 39 -17.33 -0.76 -0.38
N THR A 40 -17.43 -0.88 -1.70
CA THR A 40 -18.04 -2.06 -2.30
C THR A 40 -17.17 -3.30 -2.06
N GLU A 41 -17.78 -4.47 -2.12
CA GLU A 41 -17.06 -5.74 -1.95
C GLU A 41 -15.94 -5.90 -2.99
N GLU A 42 -16.20 -5.52 -4.25
CA GLU A 42 -15.22 -5.58 -5.34
C GLU A 42 -14.00 -4.68 -5.06
N GLU A 43 -14.23 -3.46 -4.58
CA GLU A 43 -13.15 -2.53 -4.20
C GLU A 43 -12.36 -3.06 -3.00
N TYR A 44 -13.05 -3.63 -2.01
CA TYR A 44 -12.41 -4.23 -0.83
C TYR A 44 -11.52 -5.42 -1.22
N GLN A 45 -12.02 -6.32 -2.08
CA GLN A 45 -11.24 -7.44 -2.59
C GLN A 45 -10.03 -6.95 -3.38
N ASN A 46 -10.20 -6.01 -4.30
CA ASN A 46 -9.11 -5.42 -5.07
C ASN A 46 -8.03 -4.80 -4.16
N LEU A 47 -8.41 -4.08 -3.11
CA LEU A 47 -7.46 -3.54 -2.13
C LEU A 47 -6.76 -4.63 -1.33
N THR A 48 -7.49 -5.66 -0.91
CA THR A 48 -6.94 -6.77 -0.12
C THR A 48 -5.98 -7.61 -0.95
N ASP A 49 -6.30 -7.86 -2.21
CA ASP A 49 -5.44 -8.58 -3.15
C ASP A 49 -4.17 -7.78 -3.44
N LYS A 50 -4.30 -6.47 -3.68
CA LYS A 50 -3.13 -5.59 -3.83
C LYS A 50 -2.26 -5.57 -2.59
N ALA A 51 -2.86 -5.41 -1.40
CA ALA A 51 -2.13 -5.45 -0.14
C ALA A 51 -1.40 -6.80 0.03
N ARG A 52 -2.06 -7.91 -0.30
CA ARG A 52 -1.46 -9.24 -0.31
C ARG A 52 -0.28 -9.32 -1.28
N THR A 53 -0.40 -8.80 -2.50
CA THR A 53 0.71 -8.80 -3.48
C THR A 53 1.91 -7.96 -3.03
N VAL A 54 1.69 -6.82 -2.36
CA VAL A 54 2.77 -5.99 -1.79
C VAL A 54 3.45 -6.69 -0.62
N THR A 55 2.71 -7.45 0.20
CA THR A 55 3.29 -8.31 1.24
C THR A 55 3.83 -9.65 0.70
N ALA A 56 3.61 -9.94 -0.59
CA ALA A 56 4.04 -11.15 -1.27
C ALA A 56 5.19 -10.92 -2.25
N THR A 57 5.86 -9.77 -2.22
CA THR A 57 7.31 -9.89 -2.13
C THR A 57 7.53 -10.69 -0.86
N PRO A 58 8.00 -11.96 -0.92
CA PRO A 58 8.45 -12.58 0.30
C PRO A 58 9.45 -11.57 0.86
N ALA A 59 9.13 -11.00 2.03
CA ALA A 59 10.17 -10.56 2.92
C ALA A 59 10.92 -11.86 3.17
N HIS A 60 11.83 -12.20 2.26
CA HIS A 60 12.68 -13.34 2.38
C HIS A 60 13.20 -13.18 3.78
N THR A 61 12.86 -14.15 4.63
CA THR A 61 13.44 -14.13 5.96
C THR A 61 14.94 -14.07 5.71
N VAL A 62 15.69 -13.38 6.57
CA VAL A 62 17.16 -13.28 6.40
C VAL A 62 17.77 -14.66 6.07
N MET A 63 17.19 -15.73 6.62
CA MET A 63 17.50 -17.13 6.32
C MET A 63 17.26 -17.58 4.87
N GLU A 64 16.18 -17.16 4.23
CA GLU A 64 15.86 -17.54 2.84
C GLU A 64 16.84 -16.89 1.84
N TRP A 65 17.31 -15.67 2.11
CA TRP A 65 18.38 -15.05 1.33
C TRP A 65 19.67 -15.85 1.31
N PHE A 66 20.02 -16.53 2.41
CA PHE A 66 21.19 -17.41 2.45
C PHE A 66 21.01 -18.70 1.65
N THR A 67 19.77 -19.08 1.31
CA THR A 67 19.49 -20.27 0.49
C THR A 67 19.41 -19.96 -1.00
N LEU A 68 19.32 -18.68 -1.39
CA LEU A 68 19.28 -18.28 -2.79
C LEU A 68 20.63 -18.54 -3.46
N PRO A 69 20.65 -19.05 -4.70
CA PRO A 69 21.86 -19.16 -5.46
C PRO A 69 22.47 -17.76 -5.66
N SER A 70 23.80 -17.66 -5.68
CA SER A 70 24.48 -16.39 -5.96
C SER A 70 24.02 -15.86 -7.31
N LEU A 71 23.32 -14.72 -7.31
CA LEU A 71 22.77 -14.05 -8.51
C LEU A 71 23.85 -13.47 -9.44
N GLY A 72 25.13 -13.54 -9.06
CA GLY A 72 26.23 -13.09 -9.90
C GLY A 72 27.60 -13.52 -9.38
N THR A 73 28.61 -13.34 -10.21
CA THR A 73 30.03 -13.62 -9.92
C THR A 73 30.85 -12.35 -9.76
N SER A 74 30.21 -11.19 -9.55
CA SER A 74 30.89 -9.91 -9.49
C SER A 74 31.96 -9.92 -8.40
N SER A 75 33.19 -9.63 -8.81
CA SER A 75 34.30 -9.57 -7.87
C SER A 75 34.19 -8.32 -7.01
N LYS A 76 34.79 -8.36 -5.81
CA LYS A 76 34.88 -7.17 -4.95
C LYS A 76 35.44 -5.96 -5.69
N GLN A 77 36.47 -6.17 -6.51
CA GLN A 77 37.15 -5.09 -7.24
C GLN A 77 36.24 -4.42 -8.27
N GLU A 78 35.44 -5.22 -8.97
CA GLU A 78 34.46 -4.74 -9.94
C GLU A 78 33.35 -3.91 -9.27
N LEU A 79 32.87 -4.39 -8.11
CA LEU A 79 31.89 -3.67 -7.30
C LEU A 79 32.45 -2.35 -6.77
N ASP A 80 33.67 -2.36 -6.21
CA ASP A 80 34.34 -1.17 -5.69
C ASP A 80 34.58 -0.14 -6.80
N GLN A 81 34.99 -0.58 -8.00
CA GLN A 81 35.19 0.29 -9.16
C GLN A 81 33.88 0.94 -9.60
N ARG A 82 32.79 0.17 -9.68
CA ARG A 82 31.47 0.68 -10.05
C ARG A 82 30.95 1.70 -9.02
N LEU A 83 30.97 1.36 -7.73
CA LEU A 83 30.59 2.25 -6.64
C LEU A 83 31.39 3.56 -6.64
N SER A 84 32.70 3.47 -6.89
CA SER A 84 33.55 4.67 -6.97
C SER A 84 33.23 5.56 -8.17
N SER A 85 32.75 4.97 -9.27
CA SER A 85 32.35 5.72 -10.48
C SER A 85 31.02 6.41 -10.24
N GLU A 86 30.01 5.70 -9.71
CA GLU A 86 28.71 6.25 -9.34
C GLU A 86 28.84 7.41 -8.34
N ARG A 87 29.75 7.31 -7.36
CA ARG A 87 29.99 8.39 -6.38
C ARG A 87 30.66 9.62 -6.99
N LYS A 88 31.59 9.44 -7.93
CA LYS A 88 32.21 10.58 -8.64
C LYS A 88 31.18 11.36 -9.46
N ASP A 89 30.21 10.65 -10.04
CA ASP A 89 29.12 11.27 -10.80
C ASP A 89 28.22 12.13 -9.90
N TRP A 90 28.06 11.77 -8.61
CA TRP A 90 27.33 12.58 -7.63
C TRP A 90 28.04 13.87 -7.24
N ASP A 91 29.37 13.86 -7.21
CA ASP A 91 30.19 15.04 -6.88
C ASP A 91 30.29 16.04 -8.05
N THR A 92 29.82 15.67 -9.25
CA THR A 92 29.93 16.48 -10.48
C THR A 92 28.61 17.17 -10.87
N GLN A 93 27.53 17.00 -10.10
CA GLN A 93 26.25 17.73 -10.22
C GLN A 93 26.16 18.87 -9.20
#